data_AF-A0A947I092-F1
#
_entry.id   AF-A0A947I092-F1
#
_cell.length_a   1.000
_cell.length_b   1.000
_cell.length_c   1.000
_cell.angle_alpha   90.00
_cell.angle_beta   90.00
_cell.angle_gamma   90.00
#
_symmetry.space_group_name_H-M   'P 1'
#
loop_
_entity.id
_entity.type
_entity.pdbx_description
1 polymer ?
#
loop_
_entity_poly.entity_id
_entity_poly.type
_entity_poly.pdbx_seq_one_letter_code
_entity_poly.pdbx_strand_id
1 'polypeptide(L)'
;MPVNVKNLIEKVKKSRLLSDQEREDWLKKMETMKEADLVELESIMDYAEKIDWETEIPKYASAVSKAEEIVSTTASQLKFS
;
A
#
# COMPACT_ATOMS: atom_id res chain seq x y z
N MET A 1 -20.31 -13.96 1.13
CA MET A 1 -20.96 -13.07 2.12
C MET A 1 -21.24 -11.75 1.41
N PRO A 2 -22.38 -11.09 1.64
CA PRO A 2 -22.62 -9.76 1.07
C PRO A 2 -21.61 -8.75 1.65
N VAL A 3 -21.09 -7.85 0.81
CA VAL A 3 -20.14 -6.81 1.25
C VAL A 3 -20.80 -5.88 2.25
N ASN A 4 -20.13 -5.62 3.38
CA ASN A 4 -20.56 -4.55 4.28
C ASN A 4 -19.91 -3.22 3.84
N VAL A 5 -20.52 -2.58 2.85
CA VAL A 5 -20.00 -1.33 2.24
C VAL A 5 -19.77 -0.24 3.30
N LYS A 6 -20.62 -0.19 4.33
CA LYS A 6 -20.46 0.77 5.44
C LYS A 6 -19.18 0.50 6.26
N ASN A 7 -18.89 -0.76 6.55
CA ASN A 7 -17.65 -1.15 7.22
C ASN A 7 -16.43 -0.82 6.36
N LEU A 8 -16.48 -1.14 5.07
CA LEU A 8 -15.39 -0.86 4.13
C LEU A 8 -15.09 0.64 3.98
N ILE A 9 -16.12 1.47 3.90
CA ILE A 9 -15.98 2.94 3.89
C ILE A 9 -15.25 3.43 5.15
N GLU A 10 -15.58 2.89 6.32
CA GLU A 10 -14.91 3.26 7.57
C GLU A 10 -13.44 2.82 7.59
N LYS A 11 -13.12 1.64 7.04
CA LYS A 11 -11.75 1.15 6.89
C LYS A 11 -10.92 2.07 5.99
N VAL A 12 -11.47 2.48 4.84
CA VAL A 12 -10.80 3.41 3.93
C VAL A 12 -10.57 4.76 4.60
N LYS A 13 -11.58 5.31 5.29
CA LYS A 13 -11.46 6.60 6.02
C LYS A 13 -10.40 6.57 7.13
N LYS A 14 -10.26 5.44 7.83
CA LYS A 14 -9.34 5.29 8.97
C LYS A 14 -7.98 4.73 8.58
N SER A 15 -7.78 4.40 7.30
CA SER A 15 -6.54 3.83 6.81
C SER A 15 -5.36 4.76 7.08
N ARG A 16 -4.35 4.25 7.78
CA ARG A 16 -3.09 4.96 8.02
C ARG A 16 -2.15 4.94 6.81
N LEU A 17 -2.48 4.14 5.80
CA LEU A 17 -1.69 3.95 4.58
C LEU A 17 -2.03 4.95 3.49
N LEU A 18 -3.25 5.49 3.52
CA LEU A 18 -3.76 6.40 2.50
C LEU A 18 -3.61 7.84 2.99
N SER A 19 -3.09 8.70 2.12
CA SER A 19 -3.20 10.14 2.27
C SER A 19 -4.66 10.59 2.19
N ASP A 20 -4.95 11.81 2.64
CA ASP A 20 -6.32 12.34 2.63
C ASP A 20 -6.91 12.38 1.20
N GLN A 21 -6.08 12.71 0.19
CA GLN A 21 -6.50 12.70 -1.22
C GLN A 21 -6.82 11.28 -1.69
N GLU A 22 -5.97 10.30 -1.39
CA GLU A 22 -6.20 8.92 -1.80
C GLU A 22 -7.45 8.35 -1.14
N ARG A 23 -7.72 8.69 0.13
CA ARG A 23 -8.97 8.30 0.80
C ARG A 23 -10.18 8.81 0.04
N GLU A 24 -10.18 10.08 -0.38
CA GLU A 24 -11.28 10.67 -1.13
C GLU A 24 -11.48 9.98 -2.49
N ASP A 25 -10.39 9.71 -3.21
CA ASP A 25 -10.43 9.04 -4.51
C ASP A 25 -10.97 7.61 -4.40
N TRP A 26 -10.56 6.86 -3.37
CA TRP A 26 -11.08 5.53 -3.10
C TRP A 26 -12.57 5.54 -2.77
N LEU A 27 -13.02 6.48 -1.92
CA LEU A 27 -14.44 6.62 -1.59
C LEU A 27 -15.29 6.89 -2.84
N LYS A 28 -14.85 7.77 -3.74
CA LYS A 28 -15.54 8.03 -5.02
C LYS A 28 -15.55 6.80 -5.92
N LYS A 29 -14.43 6.09 -6.05
CA LYS A 29 -14.34 4.88 -6.88
C LYS A 29 -15.28 3.79 -6.39
N MET A 30 -15.40 3.60 -5.08
CA MET A 30 -16.26 2.59 -4.47
C MET A 30 -17.75 2.76 -4.81
N GLU A 31 -18.22 3.98 -5.08
CA GLU A 31 -19.62 4.22 -5.50
C GLU A 31 -19.95 3.57 -6.86
N THR A 32 -18.93 3.31 -7.68
CA THR A 32 -19.07 2.75 -9.03
C THR A 32 -18.54 1.33 -9.18
N MET A 33 -17.96 0.77 -8.10
CA MET A 33 -17.38 -0.57 -8.11
C MET A 33 -18.46 -1.65 -8.13
N LYS A 34 -18.13 -2.78 -8.76
CA LYS A 34 -18.97 -3.97 -8.69
C LYS A 34 -18.81 -4.60 -7.31
N GLU A 35 -19.83 -5.35 -6.88
CA GLU A 35 -19.80 -6.03 -5.59
C GLU A 35 -18.57 -6.94 -5.43
N ALA A 36 -18.18 -7.66 -6.49
CA ALA A 36 -16.98 -8.51 -6.47
C ALA A 36 -15.70 -7.73 -6.14
N ASP A 37 -15.53 -6.55 -6.75
CA ASP A 37 -14.37 -5.68 -6.52
C ASP A 37 -14.39 -5.12 -5.08
N LEU A 38 -15.58 -4.85 -4.54
CA LEU A 38 -15.74 -4.40 -3.16
C LEU A 38 -15.43 -5.51 -2.14
N VAL A 39 -15.76 -6.77 -2.42
CA VAL A 39 -15.36 -7.92 -1.57
C VAL A 39 -13.85 -8.05 -1.53
N GLU A 40 -13.20 -7.93 -2.69
CA GLU A 40 -11.74 -8.01 -2.80
C GLU A 40 -11.08 -6.85 -2.04
N LEU A 41 -11.59 -5.63 -2.21
CA LEU A 41 -11.11 -4.47 -1.47
C LEU A 41 -11.28 -4.64 0.04
N GLU A 42 -12.42 -5.15 0.52
CA GLU A 42 -12.63 -5.46 1.94
C GLU A 42 -11.57 -6.45 2.47
N SER A 43 -11.28 -7.50 1.69
CA SER A 43 -10.28 -8.50 2.05
C SER A 43 -8.86 -7.91 2.11
N ILE A 44 -8.51 -7.02 1.17
CA ILE A 44 -7.22 -6.32 1.15
C ILE A 44 -7.10 -5.41 2.39
N MET A 45 -8.14 -4.63 2.69
CA MET A 45 -8.14 -3.71 3.82
C MET A 45 -8.05 -4.46 5.16
N ASP A 46 -8.77 -5.58 5.30
CA ASP A 46 -8.69 -6.47 6.47
C ASP A 46 -7.31 -7.07 6.66
N TYR A 47 -6.64 -7.42 5.57
CA TYR A 47 -5.27 -7.93 5.63
C TYR A 47 -4.29 -6.81 5.98
N ALA A 48 -4.43 -5.63 5.35
CA ALA A 48 -3.58 -4.48 5.60
C ALA A 48 -3.64 -3.99 7.05
N GLU A 49 -4.81 -4.04 7.71
CA GLU A 49 -4.95 -3.69 9.13
C GLU A 49 -4.16 -4.62 10.08
N LYS A 50 -3.88 -5.85 9.65
CA LYS A 50 -3.14 -6.83 10.47
C LYS A 50 -1.64 -6.71 10.33
N ILE A 51 -1.16 -5.93 9.35
CA ILE A 51 0.26 -5.74 9.11
C ILE A 51 0.76 -4.61 10.02
N ASP A 52 1.82 -4.90 10.78
CA ASP A 52 2.59 -3.87 11.47
C ASP A 52 3.50 -3.14 10.46
N TRP A 53 2.91 -2.16 9.79
CA TRP A 53 3.60 -1.39 8.75
C TRP A 53 4.79 -0.59 9.26
N GLU A 54 4.81 -0.22 10.55
CA GLU A 54 5.96 0.46 11.17
C GLU A 54 7.16 -0.48 11.23
N THR A 55 6.93 -1.79 11.39
CA THR A 55 7.98 -2.82 11.35
C THR A 55 8.30 -3.30 9.94
N GLU A 56 7.30 -3.41 9.05
CA GLU A 56 7.51 -3.93 7.70
C GLU A 56 8.15 -2.92 6.73
N ILE A 57 7.71 -1.65 6.73
CA ILE A 57 8.22 -0.63 5.80
C ILE A 57 9.75 -0.45 5.88
N PRO A 58 10.37 -0.36 7.08
CA PRO A 58 11.82 -0.20 7.18
C PRO A 58 12.62 -1.36 6.58
N LYS A 59 12.09 -2.59 6.58
CA LYS A 59 12.76 -3.75 5.97
C LYS A 59 12.92 -3.55 4.47
N TYR A 60 11.87 -3.08 3.81
CA TYR A 60 11.89 -2.78 2.38
C TYR A 60 12.71 -1.53 2.07
N ALA A 61 12.62 -0.48 2.90
CA ALA A 61 13.45 0.71 2.74
C ALA A 61 14.96 0.37 2.82
N SER A 62 15.36 -0.46 3.79
CA SER A 62 16.75 -0.93 3.91
C SER A 62 17.20 -1.73 2.69
N ALA A 63 16.33 -2.57 2.13
CA ALA A 63 16.64 -3.33 0.91
C ALA A 63 16.84 -2.41 -0.30
N VAL A 64 16.01 -1.37 -0.45
CA VAL A 64 16.15 -0.36 -1.52
C VAL A 64 17.45 0.42 -1.36
N SER A 65 17.76 0.92 -0.16
CA SER A 65 19.02 1.65 0.08
C SER A 65 20.26 0.79 -0.17
N LYS A 66 20.23 -0.51 0.22
CA LYS A 66 21.32 -1.44 -0.10
C LYS A 66 21.45 -1.67 -1.61
N ALA A 67 20.35 -1.77 -2.33
CA ALA A 67 20.37 -1.91 -3.78
C ALA A 67 20.97 -0.67 -4.46
N GLU A 68 20.61 0.54 -3.99
CA GLU A 68 21.19 1.80 -4.49
C GLU A 68 22.70 1.89 -4.23
N GLU A 69 23.16 1.47 -3.05
CA GLU A 69 24.59 1.44 -2.71
C GLU A 69 25.39 0.49 -3.62
N ILE A 70 24.85 -0.70 -3.89
CA ILE A 70 25.44 -1.67 -4.82
C ILE A 70 25.52 -1.09 -6.23
N VAL A 71 24.44 -0.48 -6.73
CA VAL A 71 24.40 0.13 -8.07
C VAL A 71 25.43 1.26 -8.18
N SER A 72 25.51 2.14 -7.16
CA SER A 72 26.45 3.25 -7.12
C SER A 72 27.91 2.79 -7.10
N THR A 73 28.21 1.77 -6.29
CA THR A 73 29.56 1.20 -6.17
C THR A 73 29.99 0.54 -7.47
N THR A 74 29.10 -0.24 -8.09
CA THR A 74 29.36 -0.91 -9.37
C THR A 74 29.54 0.10 -10.51
N ALA A 75 28.71 1.15 -10.56
CA ALA A 75 28.83 2.20 -11.56
C ALA A 75 30.13 3.00 -11.42
N SER A 76 30.63 3.14 -10.19
CA SER A 76 31.92 3.81 -9.92
C SER A 76 33.09 2.94 -10.39
N GLN A 77 33.07 1.64 -10.14
CA GLN A 77 34.13 0.71 -10.58
C GLN A 77 34.27 0.62 -12.10
N LEU A 78 33.16 0.70 -12.85
CA LEU A 78 33.17 0.67 -14.32
C LEU A 78 33.66 1.98 -14.98
N LYS A 79 33.68 3.11 -14.26
CA LYS A 79 34.18 4.39 -14.79
C LYS A 79 35.69 4.57 -14.62
N PHE A 80 36.33 3.72 -13.81
CA PHE A 80 37.78 3.74 -13.56
C PHE A 80 38.52 2.55 -14.19
N SER A 81 37.86 1.77 -15.05
CA SER A 81 38.44 0.71 -15.91
C SER A 81 38.47 1.13 -17.37
#